data_AF-A0A965YYU1-F1
#
_entry.id   AF-A0A965YYU1-F1
#
_cell.length_a   1.000
_cell.length_b   1.000
_cell.length_c   1.000
_cell.angle_alpha   90.00
_cell.angle_beta   90.00
_cell.angle_gamma   90.00
#
_symmetry.space_group_name_H-M   'P 1'
#
loop_
_entity.id
_entity.type
_entity.pdbx_description
1 polymer ?
#
loop_
_entity_poly.entity_id
_entity_poly.type
_entity_poly.pdbx_seq_one_letter_code
_entity_poly.pdbx_strand_id
1 'polypeptide(L)'
;MSDKKQRDLYFRPLQTMATKSLTDDWYAIAYEIEQVMYHAGARPGVDYTLLDVMRLAQPLVLELFKRGELEYVYPANTVIKKTF
;
A
#
# COMPACT_ATOMS: atom_id res chain seq x y z
N MET A 1 -2.08 20.36 -10.29
CA MET A 1 -0.67 20.06 -9.93
C MET A 1 -0.47 18.67 -9.29
N SER A 2 -1.39 17.71 -9.46
CA SER A 2 -1.39 16.44 -8.69
C SER A 2 -0.76 15.24 -9.42
N ASP A 3 -0.86 15.18 -10.74
CA ASP A 3 -0.67 13.93 -11.49
C ASP A 3 0.79 13.52 -11.77
N LYS A 4 1.74 14.45 -11.71
CA LYS A 4 3.17 14.14 -11.94
C LYS A 4 3.82 13.53 -10.70
N LYS A 5 3.47 14.01 -9.50
CA LYS A 5 4.09 13.60 -8.23
C LYS A 5 3.83 12.13 -7.86
N GLN A 6 2.70 11.58 -8.27
CA GLN A 6 2.36 10.19 -7.96
C GLN A 6 2.95 9.18 -8.95
N ARG A 7 3.57 9.64 -10.06
CA ARG A 7 4.24 8.78 -11.04
C ARG A 7 5.59 8.24 -10.56
N ASP A 8 6.16 8.87 -9.52
CA ASP A 8 7.49 8.54 -9.02
C ASP A 8 7.45 7.47 -7.90
N LEU A 9 6.26 7.14 -7.39
CA LEU A 9 6.07 6.10 -6.37
C LEU A 9 6.12 4.70 -6.98
N TYR A 10 6.68 3.75 -6.24
CA TYR A 10 6.76 2.35 -6.65
C TYR A 10 5.43 1.61 -6.51
N PHE A 11 4.64 1.94 -5.49
CA PHE A 11 3.37 1.31 -5.21
C PHE A 11 2.22 2.15 -5.77
N ARG A 12 1.37 1.50 -6.57
CA ARG A 12 0.16 2.10 -7.13
C ARG A 12 -1.04 1.64 -6.31
N PRO A 13 -2.09 2.46 -6.14
CA PRO A 13 -3.29 2.00 -5.46
C PRO A 13 -3.90 0.81 -6.22
N LEU A 14 -4.18 -0.28 -5.51
CA LEU A 14 -4.91 -1.42 -6.06
C LEU A 14 -6.36 -1.03 -6.32
N GLN A 15 -6.93 -1.47 -7.45
CA GLN A 15 -8.35 -1.23 -7.76
C GLN A 15 -9.26 -2.28 -7.11
N THR A 16 -8.75 -3.51 -6.99
CA THR A 16 -9.45 -4.65 -6.39
C THR A 16 -8.45 -5.49 -5.61
N MET A 17 -8.91 -6.11 -4.53
CA MET A 17 -8.14 -7.07 -3.74
C MET A 17 -8.88 -8.41 -3.73
N ALA A 18 -8.15 -9.50 -3.84
CA ALA A 18 -8.68 -10.83 -3.63
C ALA A 18 -8.85 -11.08 -2.12
N THR A 19 -10.00 -11.64 -1.74
CA THR A 19 -10.31 -11.98 -0.35
C THR A 19 -9.21 -12.89 0.23
N LYS A 20 -8.61 -12.49 1.35
CA LYS A 20 -7.55 -13.23 2.07
C LYS A 20 -6.29 -13.49 1.22
N SER A 21 -5.97 -12.61 0.28
CA SER A 21 -4.72 -12.68 -0.48
C SER A 21 -3.59 -12.02 0.31
N LEU A 22 -2.71 -12.85 0.88
CA LEU A 22 -1.50 -12.40 1.59
C LEU A 22 -0.66 -11.43 0.75
N THR A 23 -0.60 -11.65 -0.57
CA THR A 23 0.14 -10.79 -1.49
C THR A 23 -0.51 -9.41 -1.62
N ASP A 24 -1.83 -9.35 -1.71
CA ASP A 24 -2.57 -8.09 -1.85
C ASP A 24 -2.52 -7.30 -0.53
N ASP A 25 -2.68 -7.98 0.60
CA ASP A 25 -2.57 -7.38 1.94
C ASP A 25 -1.17 -6.80 2.17
N TRP A 26 -0.12 -7.55 1.82
CA TRP A 26 1.25 -7.07 1.93
C TRP A 26 1.51 -5.88 1.01
N TYR A 27 1.07 -5.94 -0.24
CA TYR A 27 1.22 -4.85 -1.19
C TYR A 27 0.49 -3.58 -0.70
N ALA A 28 -0.72 -3.72 -0.16
CA ALA A 28 -1.50 -2.61 0.35
C ALA A 28 -0.85 -1.95 1.58
N ILE A 29 -0.29 -2.74 2.50
CA ILE A 29 0.50 -2.22 3.63
C ILE A 29 1.77 -1.52 3.13
N ALA A 30 2.46 -2.08 2.15
CA ALA A 30 3.66 -1.48 1.57
C ALA A 30 3.35 -0.14 0.88
N TYR A 31 2.22 -0.05 0.17
CA TYR A 31 1.73 1.20 -0.40
C TYR A 31 1.57 2.28 0.68
N GLU A 32 0.93 1.96 1.80
CA GLU A 32 0.70 2.92 2.88
C GLU A 32 1.99 3.41 3.53
N ILE A 33 2.93 2.49 3.75
CA ILE A 33 4.26 2.86 4.24
C ILE A 33 4.95 3.81 3.25
N GLU A 34 4.87 3.52 1.94
CA GLU A 34 5.44 4.42 0.93
C GLU A 34 4.79 5.81 0.95
N GLN A 35 3.46 5.89 1.10
CA GLN A 35 2.77 7.18 1.20
C GLN A 35 3.28 7.98 2.40
N VAL A 36 3.40 7.36 3.57
CA VAL A 36 3.92 8.03 4.79
C VAL A 36 5.34 8.52 4.57
N MET A 37 6.23 7.68 4.02
CA MET A 37 7.61 8.05 3.72
C MET A 37 7.68 9.23 2.74
N TYR A 38 6.91 9.17 1.66
CA TYR A 38 6.86 10.21 0.65
C TYR A 38 6.33 11.55 1.21
N HIS A 39 5.27 11.51 2.02
CA HIS A 39 4.74 12.69 2.69
C HIS A 39 5.68 13.28 3.74
N ALA A 40 6.55 12.45 4.34
CA ALA A 40 7.64 12.88 5.20
C ALA A 40 8.83 13.47 4.42
N GLY A 41 8.80 13.44 3.08
CA GLY A 41 9.82 14.02 2.21
C GLY A 41 10.87 13.04 1.69
N ALA A 42 10.73 11.74 1.96
CA ALA A 42 11.60 10.72 1.38
C ALA A 42 11.35 10.60 -0.13
N ARG A 43 12.43 10.35 -0.90
CA ARG A 43 12.40 10.26 -2.35
C ARG A 43 12.71 8.83 -2.82
N PRO A 44 11.83 8.19 -3.60
CA PRO A 44 12.12 6.88 -4.18
C PRO A 44 13.36 6.93 -5.08
N GLY A 45 14.18 5.88 -5.02
CA GLY A 45 15.45 5.77 -5.75
C GLY A 45 16.61 6.58 -5.16
N VAL A 46 16.36 7.40 -4.13
CA VAL A 46 17.40 8.14 -3.40
C VAL A 46 17.44 7.69 -1.94
N ASP A 47 16.29 7.76 -1.26
CA ASP A 47 16.17 7.49 0.17
C ASP A 47 15.67 6.06 0.44
N TYR A 48 15.01 5.43 -0.54
CA TYR A 48 14.52 4.05 -0.43
C TYR A 48 14.32 3.37 -1.80
N THR A 49 14.37 2.04 -1.82
CA THR A 49 13.99 1.20 -2.96
C THR A 49 12.66 0.48 -2.71
N LEU A 50 12.07 -0.08 -3.78
CA LEU A 50 10.88 -0.94 -3.66
C LEU A 50 11.08 -2.07 -2.65
N LEU A 51 12.26 -2.72 -2.66
CA LEU A 51 12.56 -3.84 -1.77
C LEU A 51 12.64 -3.39 -0.30
N ASP A 52 13.11 -2.17 -0.04
CA ASP A 52 13.18 -1.65 1.32
C ASP A 52 11.79 -1.45 1.91
N VAL A 53 10.85 -0.90 1.14
CA VAL A 53 9.46 -0.74 1.56
C VAL A 53 8.79 -2.10 1.81
N MET A 54 9.01 -3.09 0.92
CA MET A 54 8.50 -4.45 1.14
C MET A 54 9.04 -5.08 2.42
N ARG A 55 10.33 -4.86 2.72
CA ARG A 55 10.97 -5.34 3.96
C ARG A 55 10.42 -4.64 5.20
N LEU A 56 10.12 -3.34 5.12
CA LEU A 56 9.47 -2.60 6.20
C LEU A 56 8.05 -3.11 6.48
N ALA A 57 7.30 -3.47 5.44
CA ALA A 57 5.95 -4.02 5.57
C ALA A 57 5.95 -5.46 6.12
N GLN A 58 6.95 -6.27 5.79
CA GLN A 58 7.01 -7.70 6.12
C GLN A 58 6.75 -8.05 7.59
N PRO A 59 7.40 -7.43 8.60
CA PRO A 59 7.19 -7.82 9.99
C PRO A 59 5.74 -7.64 10.45
N LEU A 60 5.09 -6.54 10.04
CA LEU A 60 3.69 -6.27 10.35
C LEU A 60 2.76 -7.29 9.69
N VAL A 61 3.00 -7.59 8.42
CA VAL A 61 2.21 -8.61 7.68
C VAL A 61 2.34 -9.98 8.34
N LEU A 62 3.56 -10.40 8.69
CA LEU A 62 3.79 -11.69 9.33
C LEU A 62 3.16 -11.77 10.72
N GLU A 63 3.15 -10.68 11.48
CA GLU A 63 2.50 -10.61 12.78
C GLU A 63 0.97 -10.78 12.65
N LEU A 64 0.33 -10.00 11.78
CA LEU A 64 -1.11 -10.07 11.54
C LEU A 64 -1.52 -11.43 10.97
N PHE A 65 -0.73 -11.97 10.04
CA PHE A 65 -0.95 -13.29 9.46
C PHE A 65 -0.93 -14.39 10.52
N LYS A 66 0.07 -14.38 11.41
CA LYS A 66 0.18 -15.36 12.51
C LYS A 66 -0.99 -15.30 13.49
N ARG A 67 -1.59 -14.13 13.68
CA ARG A 67 -2.75 -13.92 14.56
C ARG A 67 -4.08 -14.30 13.89
N GLY A 68 -4.10 -14.54 12.57
CA GLY A 68 -5.33 -14.71 11.81
C GLY A 68 -6.12 -13.41 11.62
N GLU A 69 -5.46 -12.27 11.83
CA GLU A 69 -6.04 -10.91 11.81
C GLU A 69 -5.64 -10.15 10.52
N LEU A 70 -5.01 -10.84 9.56
CA LEU A 70 -4.65 -10.24 8.29
C LEU A 70 -5.90 -10.06 7.42
N GLU A 71 -6.55 -8.94 7.62
CA GLU A 71 -7.59 -8.40 6.75
C GLU A 71 -7.31 -6.90 6.60
N TYR A 72 -6.75 -6.51 5.45
CA TYR A 72 -6.43 -5.11 5.19
C TYR A 72 -7.42 -4.52 4.17
N VAL A 73 -8.04 -3.39 4.52
CA VAL A 73 -9.03 -2.72 3.66
C VAL A 73 -8.41 -1.44 3.10
N TYR A 74 -7.97 -1.45 1.83
CA TYR A 74 -7.19 -0.32 1.28
C TYR A 74 -6.98 -0.27 -0.26
N PRO A 75 -6.96 0.91 -0.91
CA PRO A 75 -8.05 1.88 -0.88
C PRO A 75 -9.14 1.37 -1.83
N ALA A 76 -10.24 0.86 -1.26
CA ALA A 76 -11.37 0.45 -2.09
C ALA A 76 -12.03 1.69 -2.69
N ASN A 77 -11.63 2.08 -3.91
CA ASN A 77 -12.42 2.98 -4.75
C ASN A 77 -13.69 2.25 -5.19
N THR A 78 -14.55 1.90 -4.25
CA THR A 78 -15.94 1.56 -4.50
C THR A 78 -16.80 2.63 -3.87
N VAL A 79 -16.68 3.86 -4.39
CA VAL A 79 -17.82 4.77 -4.35
C VAL A 79 -18.83 4.19 -5.32
N ILE A 80 -19.70 3.29 -4.84
CA ILE A 80 -20.96 3.04 -5.53
C ILE A 80 -21.67 4.40 -5.47
N LYS A 81 -21.61 5.18 -6.56
CA LYS A 81 -22.50 6.32 -6.72
C LYS A 81 -23.91 5.73 -6.68
N LYS A 82 -24.58 5.80 -5.53
CA LYS A 82 -26.03 5.67 -5.49
C LYS A 82 -26.58 6.88 -6.23
N THR A 83 -26.88 6.69 -7.51
CA THR A 83 -27.78 7.56 -8.25
C THR A 83 -29.15 7.39 -7.59
N PHE A 84 -29.57 8.39 -6.81
CA PHE A 84 -30.96 8.62 -6.48
C PHE A 84 -31.52 9.64 -7.47
#